data_AF-A0ABD1UM51-F1
#
_entry.id   AF-A0ABD1UM51-F1
#
_cell.length_a   1.000
_cell.length_b   1.000
_cell.length_c   1.000
_cell.angle_alpha   90.00
_cell.angle_beta   90.00
_cell.angle_gamma   90.00
#
_symmetry.space_group_name_H-M   'P 1'
#
loop_
_entity.id
_entity.type
_entity.pdbx_description
1 polymer ?
#
loop_
_entity_poly.entity_id
_entity_poly.type
_entity_poly.pdbx_seq_one_letter_code
_entity_poly.pdbx_strand_id
1 'polypeptide(L)'
;MDHSSATSQIRDELICCCGQISATRTSWTENNPGRRFRGCRFYGRLDACNYFSWVDPPPHPRYKNVINGLLRKANNNGNVEMKMRRLVKLYQIVMGVFVLSAIIHKFVF
;
A
#
# COMPACT_ATOMS: atom_id res chain seq x y z
N MET A 1 -6.53 41.85 -15.51
CA MET A 1 -6.69 40.40 -15.65
C MET A 1 -6.23 39.79 -14.34
N ASP A 2 -7.19 39.29 -13.56
CA ASP A 2 -7.11 39.24 -12.11
C ASP A 2 -6.42 37.96 -11.61
N HIS A 3 -5.15 38.08 -11.18
CA HIS A 3 -4.40 36.99 -10.57
C HIS A 3 -5.01 36.49 -9.23
N SER A 4 -5.90 37.27 -8.61
CA SER A 4 -6.48 37.00 -7.28
C SER A 4 -7.56 35.92 -7.25
N SER A 5 -8.30 35.71 -8.36
CA SER A 5 -9.34 34.66 -8.44
C SER A 5 -8.78 33.27 -8.70
N ALA A 6 -7.63 33.16 -9.38
CA ALA A 6 -6.95 31.89 -9.57
C ALA A 6 -6.34 31.38 -8.25
N THR A 7 -5.86 32.29 -7.39
CA THR A 7 -5.25 31.93 -6.11
C THR A 7 -6.26 31.55 -5.03
N SER A 8 -7.51 32.01 -5.10
CA SER A 8 -8.58 31.54 -4.20
C SER A 8 -9.05 30.14 -4.59
N GLN A 9 -9.27 29.88 -5.88
CA GLN A 9 -9.68 28.56 -6.38
C GLN A 9 -8.64 27.47 -6.07
N ILE A 10 -7.35 27.76 -6.23
CA ILE A 10 -6.27 26.83 -5.84
C ILE A 10 -6.28 26.55 -4.33
N ARG A 11 -6.61 27.55 -3.50
CA ARG A 11 -6.71 27.39 -2.04
C ARG A 11 -7.94 26.56 -1.64
N ASP A 12 -9.06 26.72 -2.32
CA ASP A 12 -10.27 25.93 -2.06
C ASP A 12 -10.06 24.47 -2.48
N GLU A 13 -9.27 24.21 -3.53
CA GLU A 13 -8.84 22.86 -3.92
C GLU A 13 -7.76 22.26 -3.00
N LEU A 14 -7.29 23.01 -2.00
CA LEU A 14 -6.36 22.53 -0.98
C LEU A 14 -7.04 22.20 0.33
N ILE A 15 -8.33 22.49 0.52
CA ILE A 15 -9.03 22.29 1.80
C ILE A 15 -10.06 21.17 1.64
N CYS A 16 -10.02 20.17 2.52
CA CYS A 16 -11.02 19.11 2.55
C CYS A 16 -12.31 19.57 3.26
N CYS A 17 -13.39 18.77 3.17
CA CYS A 17 -14.66 19.10 3.82
C CYS A 17 -14.60 19.21 5.36
N CYS A 18 -13.50 18.79 5.99
CA CYS A 18 -13.24 19.01 7.41
C CYS A 18 -12.65 20.40 7.72
N GLY A 19 -12.47 21.27 6.72
CA GLY A 19 -11.80 22.57 6.87
C GLY A 19 -10.29 22.48 7.10
N GLN A 20 -9.66 21.35 6.71
CA GLN A 20 -8.24 21.08 6.91
C GLN A 20 -7.51 20.98 5.57
N ILE A 21 -6.21 21.27 5.55
CA ILE A 21 -5.38 21.12 4.35
C ILE A 21 -5.38 19.64 3.91
N SER A 22 -5.69 19.41 2.64
CA SER A 22 -5.72 18.11 2.00
C SER A 22 -4.29 17.61 1.71
N ALA A 23 -4.09 16.31 1.91
CA ALA A 23 -2.81 15.65 1.70
C ALA A 23 -2.71 15.10 0.27
N THR A 24 -1.56 15.30 -0.37
CA THR A 24 -1.24 14.62 -1.64
C THR A 24 -0.89 13.16 -1.38
N ARG A 25 -1.55 12.26 -2.10
CA ARG A 25 -1.41 10.81 -2.01
C ARG A 25 -1.25 10.23 -3.40
N THR A 26 -0.73 9.00 -3.48
CA THR A 26 -0.57 8.27 -4.73
C THR A 26 -1.56 7.12 -4.79
N SER A 27 -2.32 7.01 -5.88
CA SER A 27 -3.17 5.85 -6.12
C SER A 27 -2.33 4.68 -6.61
N TRP A 28 -2.54 3.51 -6.02
CA TRP A 28 -1.94 2.24 -6.44
C TRP A 28 -3.00 1.27 -6.97
N THR A 29 -4.16 1.81 -7.36
CA THR A 29 -5.22 1.01 -8.00
C THR A 29 -4.82 0.66 -9.43
N GLU A 30 -5.37 -0.45 -9.94
CA GLU A 30 -5.10 -0.88 -11.31
C GLU A 30 -5.44 0.20 -12.35
N ASN A 31 -6.48 1.00 -12.10
CA ASN A 31 -6.96 2.01 -13.04
C ASN A 31 -6.16 3.32 -13.01
N ASN A 32 -5.58 3.68 -11.88
CA ASN A 32 -4.83 4.93 -11.73
C ASN A 32 -3.47 4.71 -11.03
N PRO A 33 -2.65 3.73 -11.46
CA PRO A 33 -1.44 3.40 -10.74
C PRO A 33 -0.44 4.55 -10.84
N GLY A 34 0.16 4.93 -9.72
CA GLY A 34 1.12 6.04 -9.65
C GLY A 34 0.52 7.44 -9.76
N ARG A 35 -0.79 7.59 -10.02
CA ARG A 35 -1.44 8.91 -10.20
C ARG A 35 -1.66 9.59 -8.85
N ARG A 36 -1.24 10.85 -8.71
CA ARG A 36 -1.45 11.60 -7.46
C ARG A 36 -2.84 12.22 -7.36
N PHE A 37 -3.38 12.20 -6.15
CA PHE A 37 -4.64 12.84 -5.79
C PHE A 37 -4.49 13.60 -4.45
N ARG A 38 -5.28 14.64 -4.26
CA ARG A 38 -5.53 15.28 -2.97
C ARG A 38 -6.66 14.55 -2.27
N GLY A 39 -6.47 14.20 -1.01
CA GLY A 39 -7.52 13.61 -0.17
C GLY A 39 -7.49 14.20 1.23
N CYS A 40 -8.53 13.91 2.02
CA CYS A 40 -8.52 14.25 3.44
C CYS A 40 -7.23 13.75 4.12
N ARG A 41 -6.70 14.49 5.10
CA ARG A 41 -5.59 14.02 5.94
C ARG A 41 -5.89 12.65 6.58
N PHE A 42 -7.16 12.40 6.88
CA PHE A 42 -7.65 11.14 7.44
C PHE A 42 -8.08 10.09 6.40
N TYR A 43 -7.91 10.36 5.09
CA TYR A 43 -8.37 9.48 4.00
C TYR A 43 -8.05 8.00 4.25
N GLY A 44 -9.07 7.15 4.08
CA GLY A 44 -9.02 5.71 4.35
C GLY A 44 -9.45 5.30 5.76
N ARG A 45 -9.73 6.27 6.65
CA ARG A 45 -10.32 6.04 7.98
C ARG A 45 -11.83 6.27 7.96
N LEU A 46 -12.53 5.72 8.95
CA LEU A 46 -13.97 5.87 9.14
C LEU A 46 -14.41 7.33 9.38
N ASP A 47 -13.55 8.15 9.99
CA ASP A 47 -13.77 9.57 10.30
C ASP A 47 -13.36 10.53 9.16
N ALA A 48 -12.89 9.99 8.03
CA ALA A 48 -12.46 10.81 6.90
C ALA A 48 -13.64 11.35 6.10
N CYS A 49 -13.64 12.65 5.79
CA CYS A 49 -14.52 13.14 4.73
C CYS A 49 -14.09 12.60 3.36
N ASN A 50 -15.03 12.56 2.42
CA ASN A 50 -14.86 12.04 1.07
C ASN A 50 -14.23 13.04 0.09
N TYR A 51 -13.53 14.05 0.59
CA TYR A 51 -12.83 15.00 -0.28
C TYR A 51 -11.78 14.28 -1.14
N PHE A 52 -11.83 14.52 -2.44
CA PHE A 52 -10.96 13.91 -3.44
C PHE A 52 -10.81 14.84 -4.66
N SER A 53 -9.58 15.10 -5.09
CA SER A 53 -9.29 15.75 -6.39
C SER A 53 -8.02 15.17 -7.02
N TRP A 54 -7.99 15.02 -8.35
CA TRP A 54 -6.80 14.54 -9.05
C TRP A 54 -5.76 15.66 -9.22
N VAL A 55 -4.49 15.38 -8.88
CA VAL A 55 -3.38 16.32 -9.10
C VAL A 55 -2.80 16.15 -10.49
N ASP A 56 -2.55 14.90 -10.87
CA ASP A 56 -1.97 14.57 -12.17
C ASP A 56 -3.08 14.23 -13.19
N PRO A 57 -2.84 14.42 -14.50
CA PRO A 57 -3.76 13.91 -15.52
C PRO A 57 -3.86 12.37 -15.48
N PRO A 58 -4.87 11.78 -16.14
CA PRO A 58 -4.98 10.33 -16.24
C PRO A 58 -3.71 9.69 -16.82
N PRO A 59 -3.24 8.55 -16.28
CA PRO A 59 -2.03 7.91 -16.76
C PRO A 59 -2.21 7.36 -18.17
N HIS A 60 -1.16 7.46 -18.98
CA HIS A 60 -1.13 6.83 -20.29
C HIS A 60 -1.24 5.29 -20.17
N PRO A 61 -1.95 4.59 -21.08
CA PRO A 61 -2.13 3.13 -21.00
C PRO A 61 -0.83 2.33 -20.86
N ARG A 62 0.22 2.72 -21.60
CA ARG A 62 1.55 2.10 -21.49
C ARG A 62 2.14 2.22 -20.08
N TYR A 63 2.03 3.40 -19.46
CA TYR A 63 2.51 3.64 -18.10
C TYR A 63 1.72 2.80 -17.08
N LYS A 64 0.39 2.75 -17.23
CA LYS A 64 -0.49 1.88 -16.42
C LYS A 64 -0.04 0.41 -16.50
N ASN A 65 0.19 -0.11 -17.70
CA ASN A 65 0.59 -1.50 -17.91
C ASN A 65 1.95 -1.82 -17.28
N VAL A 66 2.93 -0.93 -17.42
CA VAL A 66 4.26 -1.10 -16.82
C VAL A 66 4.17 -1.13 -15.30
N ILE A 67 3.50 -0.16 -14.67
CA ILE A 67 3.41 -0.12 -13.20
C ILE A 67 2.62 -1.30 -12.66
N ASN A 68 1.48 -1.65 -13.27
CA ASN A 68 0.69 -2.81 -12.83
C ASN A 68 1.50 -4.11 -12.98
N GLY A 69 2.32 -4.23 -14.03
CA GLY A 69 3.25 -5.36 -14.18
C GLY A 69 4.25 -5.46 -13.04
N LEU A 70 4.83 -4.32 -12.63
CA LEU A 70 5.78 -4.25 -11.51
C LEU A 70 5.11 -4.56 -10.16
N LEU A 71 3.93 -3.99 -9.90
CA LEU A 71 3.15 -4.26 -8.68
C LEU A 71 2.80 -5.74 -8.57
N ARG A 72 2.35 -6.38 -9.66
CA ARG A 72 2.07 -7.82 -9.68
C ARG A 72 3.32 -8.64 -9.37
N LYS A 73 4.46 -8.28 -9.96
CA LYS A 73 5.73 -8.96 -9.70
C LYS A 73 6.15 -8.81 -8.23
N ALA A 74 6.06 -7.62 -7.66
CA ALA A 74 6.38 -7.36 -6.25
C ALA A 74 5.48 -8.17 -5.30
N ASN A 75 4.17 -8.17 -5.54
CA ASN A 75 3.22 -8.96 -4.75
C ASN A 75 3.50 -10.47 -4.84
N ASN A 76 3.79 -10.97 -6.04
CA ASN A 76 4.14 -12.38 -6.23
C ASN A 76 5.42 -12.75 -5.49
N ASN A 77 6.45 -11.91 -5.55
CA ASN A 77 7.69 -12.12 -4.81
C ASN A 77 7.44 -12.18 -3.30
N GLY A 78 6.68 -11.24 -2.75
CA GLY A 78 6.29 -11.25 -1.34
C GLY A 78 5.52 -12.52 -0.95
N ASN A 79 4.61 -12.99 -1.81
CA ASN A 79 3.87 -14.23 -1.59
C ASN A 79 4.77 -15.48 -1.59
N VAL A 80 5.71 -15.56 -2.53
CA VAL A 80 6.71 -16.64 -2.59
C VAL A 80 7.59 -16.61 -1.34
N GLU A 81 8.07 -15.43 -0.94
CA GLU A 81 8.87 -15.26 0.27
C GLU A 81 8.10 -15.69 1.53
N MET A 82 6.84 -15.25 1.68
CA MET A 82 6.00 -15.65 2.80
C MET A 82 5.75 -17.16 2.84
N LYS A 83 5.51 -17.80 1.69
CA LYS A 83 5.37 -19.27 1.60
C LYS A 83 6.66 -19.98 2.01
N MET A 84 7.80 -19.54 1.49
CA MET A 84 9.10 -20.11 1.83
C MET A 84 9.39 -19.97 3.33
N ARG A 85 9.16 -18.78 3.90
CA ARG A 85 9.29 -18.53 5.35
C ARG A 85 8.38 -19.47 6.17
N ARG A 86 7.14 -19.76 5.72
CA ARG A 86 6.25 -20.71 6.39
C ARG A 86 6.77 -22.15 6.32
N LEU A 87 7.26 -22.59 5.17
CA LEU A 87 7.82 -23.94 4.99
C LEU A 87 9.07 -24.15 5.86
N VAL A 88 9.99 -23.19 5.85
CA VAL A 88 11.21 -23.23 6.67
C VAL A 88 10.85 -23.27 8.16
N LYS A 89 9.91 -22.44 8.62
CA LYS A 89 9.44 -22.46 10.01
C LYS A 89 8.84 -23.82 10.40
N LEU A 90 8.00 -24.40 9.53
CA LEU A 90 7.41 -25.71 9.79
C LEU A 90 8.49 -26.79 9.90
N TYR A 91 9.45 -26.80 8.98
CA TYR A 91 10.58 -27.73 9.02
C TYR A 91 11.40 -27.60 10.31
N GLN A 92 11.72 -26.37 10.73
CA GLN A 92 12.43 -26.11 11.97
C GLN A 92 11.68 -26.62 13.20
N ILE A 93 10.35 -26.46 13.24
CA ILE A 93 9.51 -26.99 14.33
C ILE A 93 9.59 -28.52 14.36
N VAL A 94 9.39 -29.18 13.21
CA VAL A 94 9.42 -30.65 13.11
C VAL A 94 10.79 -31.20 13.52
N MET A 95 11.87 -30.63 13.00
CA MET A 95 13.23 -31.04 13.38
C MET A 95 13.51 -30.77 14.85
N GLY A 96 13.03 -29.66 15.41
CA GLY A 96 13.15 -29.36 16.83
C GLY A 96 12.46 -30.40 17.71
N VAL A 97 11.22 -30.79 17.37
CA VAL A 97 10.49 -31.86 18.09
C VAL A 97 11.23 -33.19 17.98
N PHE A 98 11.73 -33.55 16.81
CA PHE A 98 12.49 -34.78 16.60
C PHE A 98 13.74 -34.83 17.48
N VAL A 99 14.55 -33.77 17.49
CA VAL A 99 15.76 -33.67 18.32
C VAL A 99 15.41 -33.76 19.81
N LEU A 100 14.39 -33.04 20.27
CA LEU A 100 13.93 -33.12 21.66
C LEU A 100 13.49 -34.53 22.04
N SER A 101 12.75 -35.21 21.17
CA SER A 101 12.29 -36.58 21.40
C SER A 101 13.46 -37.58 21.51
N ALA A 102 14.48 -37.44 20.66
CA ALA A 102 15.67 -38.27 20.69
C ALA A 102 16.51 -38.03 21.96
N ILE A 103 16.58 -36.77 22.43
CA ILE A 103 17.24 -36.42 23.68
C ILE A 103 16.53 -37.10 24.86
N ILE A 104 15.20 -36.95 24.96
CA ILE A 104 14.41 -37.57 26.05
C ILE A 104 14.59 -39.08 26.05
N HIS A 105 14.54 -39.73 24.89
CA HIS A 105 14.72 -41.18 24.78
C HIS A 105 16.08 -41.64 25.35
N LYS A 106 17.16 -40.90 25.08
CA LYS A 106 18.50 -41.20 25.62
C LYS A 106 18.65 -40.99 27.13
N PHE A 107 17.78 -40.18 27.73
CA PHE A 107 17.81 -39.90 29.16
C PHE A 107 16.88 -40.80 29.97
N VAL A 108 15.85 -41.37 29.34
CA VAL A 108 14.88 -42.27 29.98
C VAL A 108 15.25 -43.74 29.82
N PHE A 109 15.89 -44.11 28.72
CA PHE A 109 16.36 -45.47 28.42
C PHE A 109 17.88 -45.48 28.20
#